data_AF-A0A432JQP0-F1
#
_entry.id   AF-A0A432JQP0-F1
#
_cell.length_a   1.000
_cell.length_b   1.000
_cell.length_c   1.000
_cell.angle_alpha   90.00
_cell.angle_beta   90.00
_cell.angle_gamma   90.00
#
_symmetry.space_group_name_H-M   'P 1'
#
loop_
_entity.id
_entity.type
_entity.pdbx_description
1 polymer ?
#
loop_
_entity_poly.entity_id
_entity_poly.type
_entity_poly.pdbx_seq_one_letter_code
_entity_poly.pdbx_strand_id
1 'polypeptide(L)'
;MKKIFTLLLFVIPLFSFGQFAVSAHESTMPFVGFSYEFKERLRPEIRFGTNNYFEDISLETVFTYDFLNKSEYELYAGLGYRFDVFSGVVIPIGLNIYPFTKKNFGFHIEIAPILFDADVLRGSLGIRYVFRSE
;
A
#
# COMPACT_ATOMS: atom_id res chain seq x y z
N MET A 1 25.73 14.48 9.93
CA MET A 1 24.58 15.38 10.20
C MET A 1 24.27 16.31 9.04
N LYS A 2 25.20 17.19 8.59
CA LYS A 2 24.93 18.12 7.46
C LYS A 2 24.43 17.43 6.18
N LYS A 3 25.03 16.30 5.78
CA LYS A 3 24.61 15.52 4.59
C LYS A 3 23.18 14.95 4.69
N ILE A 4 22.78 14.51 5.88
CA ILE A 4 21.43 13.99 6.15
C ILE A 4 20.42 15.13 6.08
N PHE A 5 20.76 16.28 6.67
CA PHE A 5 19.93 17.48 6.63
C PHE A 5 19.76 18.01 5.19
N THR A 6 20.85 18.01 4.40
CA THR A 6 20.78 18.34 2.97
C THR A 6 19.91 17.36 2.19
N LEU A 7 20.02 16.05 2.45
CA LEU A 7 19.15 15.05 1.82
C LEU A 7 17.68 15.29 2.17
N LEU A 8 17.36 15.52 3.45
CA LEU A 8 16.00 15.82 3.90
C LEU A 8 15.41 17.05 3.20
N LEU A 9 16.20 18.11 2.99
CA LEU A 9 15.75 19.31 2.27
C LEU A 9 15.34 19.05 0.81
N PHE A 10 15.91 18.03 0.14
CA PHE A 10 15.50 17.64 -1.21
C PHE A 10 14.33 16.64 -1.23
N VAL A 11 14.15 15.87 -0.16
CA VAL A 11 13.09 14.85 -0.08
C VAL A 11 11.76 15.45 0.42
N ILE A 12 11.81 16.43 1.33
CA ILE A 12 10.61 17.08 1.89
C ILE A 12 9.67 17.67 0.81
N PRO A 13 10.15 18.39 -0.22
CA PRO A 13 9.29 18.96 -1.27
C PRO A 13 8.58 17.90 -2.12
N LEU A 14 9.13 16.68 -2.21
CA LEU A 14 8.47 15.58 -2.93
C LEU A 14 7.16 15.18 -2.24
N PHE A 15 7.05 15.38 -0.92
CA PHE A 15 5.83 15.17 -0.13
C PHE A 15 4.83 16.33 -0.19
N SER A 16 5.04 17.34 -1.04
CA SER A 16 4.04 18.42 -1.24
C SER A 16 3.00 18.10 -2.31
N PHE A 17 3.23 17.08 -3.15
CA PHE A 17 2.45 16.83 -4.36
C PHE A 17 1.67 15.51 -4.37
N GLY A 18 1.72 14.73 -3.30
CA GLY A 18 0.98 13.49 -3.19
C GLY A 18 -0.11 13.51 -2.13
N GLN A 19 -0.94 12.47 -2.18
CA GLN A 19 -2.11 12.34 -1.33
C GLN A 19 -1.88 11.20 -0.35
N PHE A 20 -2.06 11.47 0.94
CA PHE A 20 -2.01 10.42 1.94
C PHE A 20 -3.25 9.53 1.80
N ALA A 21 -3.09 8.24 2.03
CA ALA A 21 -4.18 7.29 1.97
C ALA A 21 -4.02 6.18 3.00
N VAL A 22 -5.15 5.65 3.44
CA VAL A 22 -5.24 4.52 4.36
C VAL A 22 -6.04 3.40 3.72
N SER A 23 -5.67 2.16 3.99
CA SER A 23 -6.39 0.97 3.54
C SER A 23 -6.55 -0.02 4.67
N ALA A 24 -7.63 -0.79 4.61
CA ALA A 24 -7.84 -1.97 5.45
C ALA A 24 -8.04 -3.17 4.53
N HIS A 25 -7.35 -4.25 4.81
CA HIS A 25 -7.35 -5.49 4.04
C HIS A 25 -7.80 -6.63 4.93
N GLU A 26 -8.96 -7.19 4.64
CA GLU A 26 -9.49 -8.39 5.28
C GLU A 26 -9.04 -9.64 4.51
N SER A 27 -8.48 -10.59 5.25
CA SER A 27 -8.03 -11.90 4.76
C SER A 27 -7.68 -12.82 5.93
N THR A 28 -7.10 -14.00 5.65
CA THR A 28 -6.49 -14.85 6.69
C THR A 28 -5.27 -14.21 7.37
N MET A 29 -4.67 -13.21 6.72
CA MET A 29 -3.55 -12.39 7.23
C MET A 29 -3.93 -10.91 7.07
N PRO A 30 -4.87 -10.38 7.88
CA PRO A 30 -5.40 -9.03 7.69
C PRO A 30 -4.35 -7.97 8.03
N PHE A 31 -4.44 -6.81 7.39
CA PHE A 31 -3.53 -5.69 7.61
C PHE A 31 -4.17 -4.33 7.33
N VAL A 32 -3.59 -3.29 7.93
CA VAL A 32 -3.87 -1.89 7.60
C VAL A 32 -2.68 -1.29 6.89
N GLY A 33 -2.96 -0.53 5.83
CA GLY A 33 -1.97 0.10 4.98
C GLY A 33 -1.99 1.62 5.10
N PHE A 34 -0.81 2.22 5.05
CA PHE A 34 -0.61 3.66 4.98
C PHE A 34 0.22 3.96 3.74
N SER A 35 -0.39 4.65 2.78
CA SER A 35 0.22 4.93 1.49
C SER A 35 0.29 6.42 1.20
N TYR A 36 1.18 6.77 0.28
CA TYR A 36 1.28 8.12 -0.24
C TYR A 36 1.26 8.08 -1.77
N GLU A 37 0.26 8.71 -2.39
CA GLU A 37 0.05 8.66 -3.84
C GLU A 37 0.83 9.76 -4.56
N PHE A 38 1.89 9.39 -5.27
CA PHE A 38 2.59 10.31 -6.15
C PHE A 38 1.99 10.26 -7.55
N LYS A 39 1.59 11.43 -8.06
CA LYS A 39 1.03 11.60 -9.41
C LYS A 39 -0.13 10.63 -9.72
N GLU A 40 -0.89 10.25 -8.69
CA GLU A 40 -2.03 9.31 -8.80
C GLU A 40 -1.66 7.97 -9.48
N ARG A 41 -0.40 7.53 -9.35
CA ARG A 41 0.03 6.26 -9.97
C ARG A 41 1.01 5.46 -9.15
N LEU A 42 1.98 6.12 -8.52
CA LEU A 42 2.99 5.43 -7.71
C LEU A 42 2.60 5.55 -6.25
N ARG A 43 2.51 4.41 -5.56
CA ARG A 43 2.09 4.36 -4.15
C ARG A 43 3.01 3.46 -3.36
N PRO A 44 4.07 4.02 -2.74
CA PRO A 44 4.67 3.38 -1.59
C PRO A 44 3.65 3.27 -0.46
N GLU A 45 3.69 2.14 0.23
CA GLU A 45 2.78 1.79 1.30
C GLU A 45 3.51 0.99 2.37
N ILE A 46 3.21 1.32 3.63
CA ILE A 46 3.63 0.55 4.80
C ILE A 46 2.38 -0.12 5.37
N ARG A 47 2.47 -1.42 5.61
CA ARG A 47 1.37 -2.30 6.03
C ARG A 47 1.69 -2.92 7.37
N PHE A 48 0.70 -2.94 8.26
CA PHE A 48 0.80 -3.54 9.59
C PHE A 48 -0.24 -4.63 9.73
N GLY A 49 0.19 -5.85 10.04
CA GLY A 49 -0.70 -6.97 10.30
C GLY A 49 -1.55 -6.72 11.54
N THR A 50 -2.87 -6.91 11.44
CA THR A 50 -3.84 -6.57 12.51
C THR A 50 -4.35 -7.76 13.31
N ASN A 51 -3.93 -8.98 12.96
CA ASN A 51 -4.28 -10.21 13.69
C ASN A 51 -3.02 -10.90 14.23
N ASN A 52 -2.23 -10.16 15.02
CA ASN A 52 -1.00 -10.64 15.66
C ASN A 52 -0.94 -10.15 17.11
N TYR A 53 -0.13 -10.80 17.94
CA TYR A 53 0.28 -10.22 19.22
C TYR A 53 1.15 -8.98 18.98
N PHE A 54 1.18 -8.06 19.94
CA PHE A 54 2.01 -6.84 19.83
C PHE A 54 3.50 -7.14 19.68
N GLU A 55 3.95 -8.27 20.22
CA GLU A 55 5.33 -8.76 20.14
C GLU A 55 5.69 -9.25 18.73
N ASP A 56 4.68 -9.61 17.92
CA ASP A 56 4.81 -10.23 16.59
C ASP A 56 4.09 -9.41 15.50
N ILE A 57 4.04 -8.08 15.64
CA ILE A 57 3.44 -7.22 14.62
C ILE A 57 4.20 -7.40 13.31
N SER A 58 3.56 -8.03 12.34
CA SER A 58 4.14 -8.14 11.00
C SER A 58 4.09 -6.80 10.28
N LEU A 59 5.27 -6.35 9.85
CA LEU A 59 5.47 -5.19 9.01
C LEU A 59 5.62 -5.63 7.55
N GLU A 60 5.03 -4.90 6.62
CA GLU A 60 5.21 -5.13 5.18
C GLU A 60 5.37 -3.77 4.49
N THR A 61 6.31 -3.67 3.57
CA THR A 61 6.53 -2.48 2.76
C THR A 61 6.31 -2.84 1.31
N VAL A 62 5.50 -2.08 0.58
CA VAL A 62 5.22 -2.33 -0.83
C VAL A 62 5.32 -1.03 -1.62
N PHE A 63 5.73 -1.15 -2.88
CA PHE A 63 5.67 -0.10 -3.88
C PHE A 63 4.75 -0.58 -5.00
N THR A 64 3.61 0.07 -5.15
CA THR A 64 2.63 -0.26 -6.20
C THR A 64 2.59 0.81 -7.29
N TYR A 65 2.31 0.38 -8.51
CA TYR A 65 2.12 1.23 -9.67
C TYR A 65 0.79 0.93 -10.35
N ASP A 66 -0.05 1.96 -10.51
CA ASP A 66 -1.29 1.90 -11.27
C ASP A 66 -0.98 1.90 -12.77
N PHE A 67 -0.95 0.72 -13.38
CA PHE A 67 -0.77 0.59 -14.82
C PHE A 67 -2.05 0.94 -15.60
N LEU A 68 -3.20 0.89 -14.94
CA LEU A 68 -4.46 1.39 -15.46
C LEU A 68 -5.13 2.29 -14.41
N ASN A 69 -5.37 3.55 -14.76
CA ASN A 69 -6.04 4.52 -13.89
C ASN A 69 -7.19 5.17 -14.65
N LYS A 70 -8.42 4.77 -14.33
CA LYS A 70 -9.69 5.26 -14.90
C LYS A 70 -10.54 5.88 -13.81
N SER A 71 -11.52 6.72 -14.14
CA SER A 71 -12.38 7.38 -13.15
C SER A 71 -13.05 6.42 -12.16
N GLU A 72 -13.47 5.25 -12.64
CA GLU A 72 -14.24 4.27 -11.85
C GLU A 72 -13.36 3.19 -11.20
N TYR A 73 -12.16 2.95 -11.72
CA TYR A 73 -11.30 1.87 -11.25
C TYR A 73 -9.82 2.08 -11.55
N GLU A 74 -8.99 1.40 -10.78
CA GLU A 74 -7.54 1.33 -10.97
C GLU A 74 -7.06 -0.12 -10.90
N LEU A 75 -6.20 -0.51 -11.84
CA LEU A 75 -5.45 -1.76 -11.73
C LEU A 75 -4.01 -1.46 -11.40
N TYR A 76 -3.48 -2.19 -10.43
CA TYR A 76 -2.13 -2.01 -9.95
C TYR A 76 -1.38 -3.31 -9.81
N ALA A 77 -0.07 -3.21 -9.91
CA ALA A 77 0.86 -4.25 -9.51
C ALA A 77 2.00 -3.61 -8.72
N GLY A 78 2.69 -4.38 -7.91
CA GLY A 78 3.77 -3.87 -7.09
C GLY A 78 4.78 -4.91 -6.70
N LEU A 79 5.75 -4.44 -5.92
CA LEU A 79 6.76 -5.25 -5.29
C LEU A 79 6.99 -4.75 -3.87
N GLY A 80 7.19 -5.68 -2.95
CA GLY A 80 7.45 -5.36 -1.57
C GLY A 80 8.17 -6.45 -0.83
N TYR A 81 8.31 -6.22 0.47
CA TYR A 81 8.93 -7.15 1.39
C TYR A 81 8.16 -7.16 2.71
N ARG A 82 7.87 -8.36 3.20
CA ARG A 82 7.25 -8.62 4.49
C ARG A 82 8.31 -9.09 5.48
N PHE A 83 8.24 -8.55 6.68
CA PHE A 83 9.14 -8.82 7.79
C PHE A 83 8.46 -9.73 8.83
N ASP A 84 9.28 -10.47 9.56
CA ASP A 84 8.91 -11.39 10.64
C ASP A 84 8.09 -12.61 10.15
N VAL A 85 6.79 -12.65 10.44
CA VAL A 85 5.95 -13.83 10.15
C VAL A 85 5.60 -13.90 8.66
N PHE A 86 5.93 -15.04 8.04
CA PHE A 86 5.87 -15.24 6.58
C PHE A 86 6.75 -14.22 5.84
N SER A 87 8.02 -14.11 6.27
CA SER A 87 8.95 -13.15 5.69
C SER A 87 9.24 -13.45 4.22
N GLY A 88 9.37 -12.42 3.40
CA GLY A 88 9.55 -12.69 1.98
C GLY A 88 9.21 -11.54 1.06
N VAL A 89 9.43 -11.77 -0.22
CA VAL A 89 9.04 -10.82 -1.27
C VAL A 89 7.56 -10.95 -1.53
N VAL A 90 6.88 -9.80 -1.57
CA VAL A 90 5.45 -9.69 -1.81
C VAL A 90 5.22 -9.08 -3.18
N ILE A 91 4.38 -9.70 -4.00
CA ILE A 91 4.06 -9.23 -5.36
C ILE A 91 2.55 -8.92 -5.45
N PRO A 92 2.08 -7.79 -4.93
CA PRO A 92 0.66 -7.46 -4.97
C PRO A 92 0.20 -7.14 -6.38
N ILE A 93 -0.94 -7.70 -6.78
CA ILE A 93 -1.70 -7.35 -7.97
C ILE A 93 -3.14 -7.10 -7.51
N GLY A 94 -3.68 -5.92 -7.81
CA GLY A 94 -5.00 -5.59 -7.30
C GLY A 94 -5.80 -4.63 -8.16
N LEU A 95 -7.04 -4.47 -7.74
CA LEU A 95 -8.07 -3.64 -8.35
C LEU A 95 -8.66 -2.74 -7.27
N ASN A 96 -8.62 -1.43 -7.48
CA ASN A 96 -9.41 -0.47 -6.70
C ASN A 96 -10.65 -0.08 -7.50
N ILE A 97 -11.81 -0.04 -6.86
CA ILE A 97 -13.09 0.37 -7.45
C ILE A 97 -13.60 1.59 -6.67
N TYR A 98 -13.92 2.66 -7.39
CA TYR A 98 -14.35 3.94 -6.83
C TYR A 98 -15.82 4.18 -7.19
N PRO A 99 -16.76 4.01 -6.25
CA PRO A 99 -18.19 4.18 -6.52
C PRO A 99 -18.63 5.64 -6.59
N PHE A 100 -17.74 6.59 -6.30
CA PHE A 100 -18.04 8.02 -6.23
C PHE A 100 -17.22 8.80 -7.25
N THR A 101 -17.76 9.95 -7.70
CA THR A 101 -17.10 10.84 -8.66
C THR A 101 -15.73 11.31 -8.17
N LYS A 102 -15.58 11.57 -6.87
CA LYS A 102 -14.29 11.84 -6.23
C LYS A 102 -13.71 10.53 -5.71
N LYS A 103 -12.47 10.21 -6.13
CA LYS A 103 -11.72 9.01 -5.72
C LYS A 103 -11.14 9.11 -4.30
N ASN A 104 -11.96 9.51 -3.34
CA ASN A 104 -11.56 9.52 -1.94
C ASN A 104 -11.80 8.14 -1.34
N PHE A 105 -12.99 7.57 -1.51
CA PHE A 105 -13.33 6.26 -0.96
C PHE A 105 -13.43 5.21 -2.07
N GLY A 106 -12.84 4.04 -1.86
CA GLY A 106 -12.92 2.91 -2.77
C GLY A 106 -12.88 1.57 -2.06
N PHE A 107 -13.34 0.55 -2.77
CA PHE A 107 -13.13 -0.85 -2.41
C PHE A 107 -11.88 -1.33 -3.11
N HIS A 108 -11.19 -2.31 -2.54
CA HIS A 108 -10.06 -2.94 -3.20
C HIS A 108 -10.10 -4.46 -3.07
N ILE A 109 -9.53 -5.12 -4.07
CA ILE A 109 -9.30 -6.56 -4.14
C ILE A 109 -7.82 -6.74 -4.50
N GLU A 110 -7.10 -7.55 -3.74
CA GLU A 110 -5.67 -7.80 -3.96
C GLU A 110 -5.37 -9.30 -3.91
N ILE A 111 -4.55 -9.76 -4.83
CA ILE A 111 -3.86 -11.04 -4.73
C ILE A 111 -2.35 -10.79 -4.65
N ALA A 112 -1.67 -11.44 -3.72
CA ALA A 112 -0.27 -11.21 -3.43
C ALA A 112 0.43 -12.54 -3.13
N PRO A 113 1.22 -13.09 -4.06
CA PRO A 113 2.22 -14.09 -3.74
C PRO A 113 3.24 -13.51 -2.75
N ILE A 114 3.54 -14.26 -1.71
CA ILE A 114 4.61 -14.05 -0.73
C ILE A 114 5.56 -15.22 -0.92
N LEU A 115 6.81 -14.94 -1.30
CA LEU A 115 7.80 -15.94 -1.69
C LEU A 115 9.00 -15.90 -0.75
N PHE A 116 9.71 -17.03 -0.61
CA PHE A 116 10.97 -17.29 0.12
C PHE A 116 10.83 -18.13 1.40
N ASP A 117 10.39 -17.56 2.51
CA ASP A 117 10.32 -18.31 3.79
C ASP A 117 9.23 -19.38 3.76
N ALA A 118 8.04 -18.99 3.32
CA ALA A 118 6.99 -19.91 2.92
C ALA A 118 6.24 -19.31 1.73
N ASP A 119 6.01 -20.13 0.71
CA ASP A 119 5.30 -19.72 -0.48
C ASP A 119 3.78 -19.69 -0.19
N VAL A 120 3.24 -18.49 -0.05
CA VAL A 120 1.84 -18.25 0.29
C VAL A 120 1.20 -17.35 -0.75
N LEU A 121 0.03 -17.74 -1.25
CA LEU A 121 -0.80 -16.87 -2.09
C LEU A 121 -1.88 -16.22 -1.22
N ARG A 122 -1.70 -14.93 -0.91
CA ARG A 122 -2.65 -14.18 -0.09
C ARG A 122 -3.67 -13.46 -0.97
N GLY A 123 -4.95 -13.74 -0.79
CA GLY A 123 -6.05 -12.92 -1.34
C GLY A 123 -6.63 -12.03 -0.26
N SER A 124 -6.96 -10.78 -0.58
CA SER A 124 -7.62 -9.85 0.35
C SER A 124 -8.68 -9.00 -0.34
N LEU A 125 -9.66 -8.59 0.46
CA LEU A 125 -10.69 -7.62 0.10
C LEU A 125 -10.65 -6.49 1.11
N GLY A 126 -11.07 -5.29 0.73
CA GLY A 126 -11.29 -4.28 1.73
C GLY A 126 -11.62 -2.91 1.20
N ILE A 127 -11.26 -1.91 1.98
CA ILE A 127 -11.59 -0.51 1.73
C ILE A 127 -10.35 0.35 1.76
N ARG A 128 -10.43 1.48 1.06
CA ARG A 128 -9.37 2.45 0.93
C ARG A 128 -9.94 3.85 0.99
N TYR A 129 -9.23 4.74 1.68
CA TYR A 129 -9.55 6.16 1.76
C TYR A 129 -8.34 7.02 1.43
N VAL A 130 -8.47 7.92 0.46
CA VAL A 130 -7.47 8.90 0.03
C VAL A 130 -7.88 10.29 0.52
N PHE A 131 -7.00 10.92 1.27
CA PHE A 131 -7.17 12.28 1.78
C PHE A 131 -6.79 13.28 0.68
N ARG A 132 -7.76 13.64 -0.15
CA ARG A 132 -7.62 14.67 -1.19
C ARG A 132 -8.02 16.03 -0.60
N SER A 133 -7.19 17.07 -0.81
CA SER A 133 -7.63 18.45 -0.60
C SER A 133 -8.65 18.81 -1.68
N GLU A 134 -9.73 19.48 -1.29
CA GLU A 134 -10.73 20.00 -2.24
C GLU A 134 -10.19 21.12 -3.12
#